data_AF-A0A443RTB6-F1
#
_entry.id   AF-A0A443RTB6-F1
#
_cell.length_a   1.000
_cell.length_b   1.000
_cell.length_c   1.000
_cell.angle_alpha   90.00
_cell.angle_beta   90.00
_cell.angle_gamma   90.00
#
_symmetry.space_group_name_H-M   'P 1'
#
loop_
_entity.id
_entity.type
_entity.pdbx_description
1 polymer ?
#
loop_
_entity_poly.entity_id
_entity_poly.type
_entity_poly.pdbx_seq_one_letter_code
_entity_poly.pdbx_strand_id
1 'polypeptide(L)' 'MGAYKYMQEIWRKKQSDVMQFLLRMRTWEYRQQNTIVRASRPTRPEKARRLGYKCK' A
#
# COMPACT_ATOMS: atom_id res chain seq x y z
N MET A 1 -9.25 -12.33 14.47
CA MET A 1 -9.09 -11.68 13.14
C MET A 1 -7.63 -11.31 12.96
N GLY A 2 -6.97 -11.69 11.86
CA GLY A 2 -5.55 -11.37 11.64
C GLY A 2 -5.33 -9.94 11.14
N ALA A 3 -4.15 -9.37 11.38
CA ALA A 3 -3.77 -8.01 10.97
C ALA A 3 -4.06 -7.72 9.49
N TYR A 4 -3.82 -8.69 8.59
CA TYR A 4 -4.08 -8.54 7.16
C TYR A 4 -5.55 -8.36 6.78
N LYS A 5 -6.49 -8.86 7.61
CA LYS A 5 -7.92 -8.66 7.37
C LYS A 5 -8.28 -7.18 7.57
N TYR A 6 -7.79 -6.56 8.64
CA TYR A 6 -7.97 -5.13 8.89
C TYR A 6 -7.34 -4.28 7.80
N MET A 7 -6.10 -4.60 7.40
CA MET A 7 -5.44 -3.89 6.28
C MET A 7 -6.29 -3.97 5.00
N GLN A 8 -6.84 -5.14 4.69
CA GLN A 8 -7.72 -5.30 3.52
C GLN A 8 -9.00 -4.46 3.62
N GLU A 9 -9.61 -4.36 4.81
CA GLU A 9 -10.82 -3.56 5.02
C GLU A 9 -10.56 -2.06 4.85
N ILE A 10 -9.42 -1.56 5.35
CA ILE A 10 -8.98 -0.17 5.13
C ILE A 10 -8.83 0.08 3.62
N TRP A 11 -8.17 -0.83 2.88
CA TRP A 11 -8.00 -0.72 1.43
C TRP A 11 -9.27 -0.88 0.60
N ARG A 12 -10.34 -1.46 1.17
CA ARG A 12 -11.68 -1.46 0.54
C ARG A 12 -12.33 -0.08 0.62
N LYS A 13 -12.13 0.66 1.71
CA LYS A 13 -12.68 2.01 1.93
C LYS A 13 -11.72 3.13 1.52
N LYS A 14 -11.37 3.20 0.22
CA LYS A 14 -10.40 4.19 -0.29
C LYS A 14 -10.83 5.65 -0.18
N GLN A 15 -12.15 5.90 -0.09
CA GLN A 15 -12.70 7.25 0.08
C GLN A 15 -12.69 7.74 1.52
N SER A 16 -12.33 6.91 2.50
CA SER A 16 -12.15 7.38 3.88
C SER A 16 -11.06 8.46 3.95
N ASP A 17 -11.25 9.45 4.82
CA ASP A 17 -10.32 10.59 4.96
C ASP A 17 -8.88 10.14 5.23
N VAL A 18 -8.72 9.09 6.04
CA VAL A 18 -7.42 8.46 6.32
C VAL A 18 -6.76 7.96 5.03
N MET A 19 -7.50 7.25 4.18
CA MET A 19 -6.94 6.74 2.93
C MET A 19 -6.69 7.84 1.91
N GLN A 20 -7.57 8.83 1.82
CA GLN A 20 -7.35 9.98 0.94
C GLN A 20 -6.07 10.74 1.34
N PHE A 21 -5.86 10.97 2.64
CA PHE A 21 -4.67 11.62 3.16
C PHE A 21 -3.39 10.82 2.85
N LEU A 22 -3.38 9.52 3.17
CA LEU A 22 -2.24 8.64 2.88
C LEU A 22 -1.90 8.58 1.38
N LEU A 23 -2.92 8.44 0.52
CA LEU A 23 -2.74 8.38 -0.93
C LEU A 23 -2.26 9.72 -1.50
N ARG A 24 -2.72 10.86 -0.96
CA ARG A 24 -2.25 12.18 -1.37
C ARG A 24 -0.76 12.36 -1.09
N MET A 25 -0.31 12.02 0.11
CA MET A 25 1.12 12.10 0.45
C MET A 25 1.96 11.15 -0.40
N ARG A 26 1.51 9.90 -0.60
CA ARG A 26 2.23 8.91 -1.41
C ARG A 26 2.30 9.29 -2.89
N THR A 27 1.23 9.79 -3.48
CA THR A 27 1.24 10.25 -4.88
C THR A 27 2.12 11.48 -5.09
N TRP A 28 2.29 12.32 -4.07
CA TRP A 28 3.31 13.37 -4.12
C TRP A 28 4.73 12.79 -4.06
N GLU A 29 5.00 11.88 -3.12
CA GLU A 29 6.31 11.20 -3.00
C GLU A 29 6.69 10.49 -4.31
N TYR A 30 5.77 9.74 -4.93
CA TYR A 30 6.02 9.02 -6.17
C TYR A 30 6.25 9.94 -7.38
N ARG A 31 5.71 11.17 -7.38
CA ARG A 31 5.98 12.15 -8.44
C ARG A 31 7.39 12.73 -8.37
N GLN A 32 8.02 12.70 -7.20
CA GLN A 32 9.41 13.14 -7.01
C GLN A 32 10.42 12.03 -7.34
N GLN A 33 9.95 10.78 -7.46
CA GLN A 33 10.80 9.63 -7.77
C GLN A 33 10.97 9.46 -9.29
N ASN A 34 12.00 8.70 -9.67
CA ASN A 34 12.21 8.30 -11.07
C ASN A 34 11.02 7.46 -11.59
N THR A 35 10.87 7.40 -12.91
CA THR A 35 9.79 6.63 -13.56
C THR A 35 9.71 5.18 -13.12
N ILE A 36 10.85 4.54 -12.83
CA ILE A 36 10.92 3.16 -12.33
C ILE A 36 11.88 3.13 -11.13
N VAL A 37 11.38 2.65 -9.99
CA VAL A 37 12.15 2.51 -8.75
C VAL A 37 11.99 1.11 -8.17
N ARG A 38 13.08 0.55 -7.66
CA ARG A 38 13.06 -0.68 -6.87
C ARG A 38 12.64 -0.36 -5.43
N ALA A 39 11.40 -0.70 -5.07
CA ALA A 39 10.92 -0.58 -3.69
C ALA A 39 11.55 -1.65 -2.79
N SER A 40 11.98 -1.25 -1.58
CA SER A 40 12.57 -2.17 -0.59
C SER A 40 11.53 -3.12 0.01
N ARG A 41 10.30 -2.66 0.20
CA ARG A 41 9.15 -3.42 0.73
C ARG A 41 7.89 -3.06 -0.03
N PRO A 42 6.90 -3.97 -0.12
CA PRO A 42 5.64 -3.64 -0.75
C PRO A 42 4.86 -2.62 0.08
N THR A 43 4.36 -1.56 -0.55
CA THR A 43 3.47 -0.56 0.09
C THR A 43 2.20 -1.20 0.66
N ARG A 44 1.77 -2.32 0.07
CA ARG A 44 0.56 -3.05 0.44
C ARG A 44 0.88 -4.54 0.69
N PRO A 45 1.36 -4.90 1.89
CA PRO A 45 1.90 -6.22 2.18
C PRO A 45 0.86 -7.34 2.13
N GLU A 46 -0.39 -7.06 2.51
CA GLU A 46 -1.48 -8.04 2.50
C GLU A 46 -1.91 -8.42 1.07
N LYS A 47 -1.89 -7.47 0.13
CA LYS A 47 -2.09 -7.76 -1.30
C LYS A 47 -0.91 -8.51 -1.88
N ALA A 48 0.30 -8.04 -1.59
CA ALA A 48 1.51 -8.66 -2.09
C ALA A 48 1.55 -10.14 -1.68
N ARG A 49 1.25 -10.47 -0.42
CA ARG A 49 1.18 -11.87 0.05
C ARG A 49 0.13 -12.69 -0.70
N ARG A 50 -1.05 -12.13 -0.99
CA ARG A 50 -2.08 -12.82 -1.79
C ARG A 50 -1.62 -13.10 -3.22
N LEU A 51 -0.78 -12.23 -3.77
CA LEU A 51 -0.18 -12.37 -5.10
C LEU A 51 1.11 -13.23 -5.09
N GLY A 52 1.46 -13.87 -3.97
CA GLY A 52 2.60 -14.78 -3.87
C GLY A 52 3.91 -14.16 -3.38
N TYR A 53 3.94 -12.86 -3.02
CA TYR A 53 5.10 -12.26 -2.38
C TYR A 53 5.40 -12.95 -1.04
N LYS A 54 6.65 -13.41 -0.89
CA LYS A 54 7.20 -13.93 0.37
C LYS A 54 8.38 -13.05 0.76
N CYS A 55 8.46 -12.68 2.02
CA CYS A 55 9.68 -12.09 2.58
C CYS A 55 10.64 -13.26 2.80
N LYS A 56 11.56 -13.45 1.86
CA LYS A 56 12.68 -14.38 1.97
C LYS A 56 13.94 -13.57 2.23
#